data_AF-A0A8C8YX50-F1
#
_entry.id   AF-A0A8C8YX50-F1
#
_cell.length_a   1.000
_cell.length_b   1.000
_cell.length_c   1.000
_cell.angle_alpha   90.00
_cell.angle_beta   90.00
_cell.angle_gamma   90.00
#
_symmetry.space_group_name_H-M   'P 1'
#
loop_
_entity.id
_entity.type
_entity.pdbx_description
1 polymer ?
#
loop_
_entity_poly.entity_id
_entity_poly.type
_entity_poly.pdbx_seq_one_letter_code
_entity_poly.pdbx_strand_id
1 'polypeptide(L)'
;MSLSRSEEMHRLTENVYKVKQGWHLDPPESSGGPCQSRLPFLSSAFQTIMEQFNPSLRNFIAMGKNYEKALAGVTYAAKGYFDALVKMGELASESQGSKELGDVLFQMAEVHRQIQNQLEEMLKSFHNELLTQLEQKVELDSRPH
;
A
#
# COMPACT_ATOMS: atom_id res chain seq x y z
N MET A 1 -31.33 27.26 2.65
CA MET A 1 -30.89 28.47 3.35
C MET A 1 -29.45 28.22 3.79
N SER A 2 -28.48 28.88 3.14
CA SER A 2 -27.05 28.79 3.49
C SER A 2 -26.77 29.75 4.64
N LEU A 3 -26.15 29.25 5.71
CA LEU A 3 -25.72 30.07 6.84
C LEU A 3 -24.65 31.07 6.40
N SER A 4 -24.66 32.27 6.97
CA SER A 4 -23.63 33.27 6.71
C SER A 4 -22.30 32.77 7.30
N ARG A 5 -21.20 33.02 6.59
CA ARG A 5 -19.83 32.67 7.02
C ARG A 5 -19.48 33.18 8.43
N SER A 6 -20.14 34.25 8.87
CA SER A 6 -20.02 34.79 10.24
C SER A 6 -20.68 33.88 11.29
N GLU A 7 -21.82 33.29 10.98
CA GLU A 7 -22.57 32.39 11.87
C GLU A 7 -21.86 31.04 12.02
N GLU A 8 -21.25 30.52 10.96
CA GLU A 8 -20.42 29.32 11.02
C GLU A 8 -19.18 29.52 11.88
N MET A 9 -18.53 30.67 11.75
CA MET A 9 -17.36 31.02 12.56
C MET A 9 -17.72 31.18 14.04
N HIS A 10 -18.89 31.75 14.35
CA HIS A 10 -19.38 31.88 15.72
C HIS A 10 -19.67 30.50 16.34
N ARG A 11 -20.29 29.59 15.59
CA ARG A 11 -20.55 28.21 16.04
C ARG A 11 -19.26 27.41 16.24
N LEU A 12 -18.29 27.56 15.35
CA LEU A 12 -16.96 26.95 15.50
C LEU A 12 -16.24 27.50 16.74
N THR A 13 -16.35 28.80 16.99
CA THR A 13 -15.74 29.44 18.16
C THR A 13 -16.39 28.95 19.46
N GLU A 14 -17.73 28.91 19.54
CA GLU A 14 -18.44 28.31 20.68
C GLU A 14 -18.07 26.84 20.92
N ASN A 15 -17.92 26.06 19.85
CA ASN A 15 -17.52 24.65 19.95
C ASN A 15 -16.08 24.51 20.48
N VAL A 16 -15.15 25.37 20.04
CA VAL A 16 -13.78 25.42 20.55
C VAL A 16 -13.75 25.86 22.02
N TYR A 17 -14.59 26.84 22.41
CA TYR A 17 -14.73 27.26 23.80
C TYR A 17 -15.33 26.15 24.68
N LYS A 18 -16.36 25.42 24.22
CA LYS A 18 -16.92 24.27 24.93
C LYS A 18 -15.90 23.13 25.07
N VAL A 19 -15.10 22.89 24.04
CA VAL A 19 -13.99 21.92 24.11
C VAL A 19 -12.96 22.36 25.15
N LYS A 20 -12.53 23.64 25.15
CA LYS A 20 -11.56 24.20 26.11
C LYS A 20 -12.07 24.22 27.56
N GLN A 21 -13.34 24.58 27.77
CA GLN A 21 -13.97 24.59 29.10
C GLN A 21 -14.01 23.18 29.73
N GLY A 22 -14.03 22.13 28.90
CA GLY A 22 -13.91 20.75 29.39
C GLY A 22 -12.50 20.34 29.85
N TRP A 23 -11.46 21.14 29.61
CA TRP A 23 -10.06 20.81 29.93
C TRP A 23 -9.45 21.68 31.05
N HIS A 24 -10.18 22.64 31.64
CA HIS A 24 -9.53 23.67 32.44
C HIS A 24 -10.29 24.10 33.72
N LEU A 25 -10.63 23.15 34.59
CA LEU A 25 -10.78 23.36 36.03
C LEU A 25 -10.75 21.98 36.71
N ASP A 26 -9.67 21.66 37.42
CA ASP A 26 -9.77 21.32 38.86
C ASP A 26 -8.37 21.28 39.54
N PRO A 27 -8.21 21.88 40.74
CA PRO A 27 -7.02 21.79 41.60
C PRO A 27 -7.03 20.53 42.49
N PRO A 28 -5.96 20.23 43.27
CA PRO A 28 -5.87 18.99 44.01
C PRO A 28 -6.52 19.13 45.41
N GLU A 29 -7.58 18.38 45.72
CA GLU A 29 -7.76 17.80 47.06
C GLU A 29 -8.90 16.77 47.15
N SER A 30 -8.54 15.61 47.70
CA SER A 30 -9.30 14.78 48.64
C SER A 30 -10.84 14.65 48.47
N SER A 31 -11.28 13.68 47.67
CA SER A 31 -12.35 12.70 48.02
C SER A 31 -12.78 11.94 46.76
N GLY A 32 -13.12 10.66 46.94
CA GLY A 32 -13.14 9.67 45.87
C GLY A 32 -14.19 9.85 44.77
N GLY A 33 -13.78 9.49 43.55
CA GLY A 33 -14.65 9.29 42.37
C GLY A 33 -13.81 9.33 41.08
N PRO A 34 -13.82 8.31 40.21
CA PRO A 34 -12.83 8.20 39.14
C PRO A 34 -13.15 9.12 37.96
N CYS A 35 -12.16 9.94 37.58
CA CYS A 35 -12.09 10.63 36.29
C CYS A 35 -12.08 9.59 35.14
N GLN A 36 -13.23 9.31 34.50
CA GLN A 36 -13.36 8.14 33.62
C GLN A 36 -14.01 8.37 32.24
N SER A 37 -14.18 9.61 31.76
CA SER A 37 -14.95 9.84 30.53
C SER A 37 -14.18 10.37 29.30
N ARG A 38 -12.90 10.75 29.43
CA ARG A 38 -12.09 11.23 28.29
C ARG A 38 -11.01 10.25 27.79
N LEU A 39 -10.70 9.24 28.59
CA LEU A 39 -9.82 8.12 28.26
C LEU A 39 -10.41 7.00 27.36
N PRO A 40 -11.73 6.68 27.38
CA PRO A 40 -12.23 5.48 26.69
C PRO A 40 -12.24 5.62 25.15
N PHE A 41 -12.33 6.84 24.63
CA PHE A 41 -12.35 7.06 23.18
C PHE A 41 -10.96 6.90 22.55
N LEU A 42 -9.92 7.40 23.22
CA LEU A 42 -8.54 7.14 22.80
C LEU A 42 -8.18 5.67 23.02
N SER A 43 -8.58 5.04 24.14
CA SER A 43 -8.29 3.62 24.36
C SER A 43 -8.95 2.72 23.31
N SER A 44 -10.21 2.96 22.95
CA SER A 44 -10.90 2.16 21.92
C SER A 44 -10.31 2.32 20.51
N ALA A 45 -9.85 3.52 20.15
CA ALA A 45 -9.16 3.74 18.88
C ALA A 45 -7.79 3.01 18.83
N PHE A 46 -6.99 3.11 19.90
CA PHE A 46 -5.72 2.37 20.00
C PHE A 46 -5.93 0.84 20.04
N GLN A 47 -6.98 0.36 20.72
CA GLN A 47 -7.34 -1.06 20.74
C GLN A 47 -7.67 -1.57 19.33
N THR A 48 -8.46 -0.80 18.56
CA THR A 48 -8.84 -1.14 17.19
C THR A 48 -7.61 -1.23 16.28
N ILE A 49 -6.67 -0.30 16.39
CA ILE A 49 -5.44 -0.31 15.59
C ILE A 49 -4.57 -1.53 15.92
N MET A 50 -4.35 -1.79 17.21
CA MET A 50 -3.46 -2.87 17.64
C MET A 50 -4.05 -4.27 17.41
N GLU A 51 -5.36 -4.43 17.61
CA GLU A 51 -6.01 -5.75 17.59
C GLU A 51 -6.67 -6.10 16.25
N GLN A 52 -7.04 -5.11 15.43
CA GLN A 52 -7.73 -5.37 14.16
C GLN A 52 -6.89 -4.92 12.96
N PHE A 53 -6.41 -3.68 12.96
CA PHE A 53 -5.69 -3.12 11.81
C PHE A 53 -4.32 -3.79 11.62
N ASN A 54 -3.49 -3.86 12.66
CA ASN A 54 -2.14 -4.43 12.57
C ASN A 54 -2.14 -5.92 12.15
N PRO A 55 -2.99 -6.80 12.72
CA PRO A 55 -3.10 -8.19 12.25
C PRO A 55 -3.61 -8.28 10.80
N SER A 56 -4.59 -7.45 10.42
CA SER A 56 -5.10 -7.42 9.04
C SER A 56 -4.03 -6.94 8.05
N LEU A 57 -3.21 -5.96 8.46
CA LEU A 57 -2.11 -5.44 7.67
C LEU A 57 -0.99 -6.48 7.50
N ARG A 58 -0.66 -7.25 8.54
CA ARG A 58 0.26 -8.39 8.45
C ARG A 58 -0.24 -9.43 7.44
N ASN A 59 -1.53 -9.76 7.47
CA ASN A 59 -2.12 -10.67 6.49
C ASN A 59 -2.07 -10.08 5.07
N PHE A 60 -2.36 -8.79 4.92
CA PHE A 60 -2.25 -8.09 3.64
C PHE A 60 -0.82 -8.12 3.08
N ILE A 61 0.20 -7.88 3.91
CA ILE A 61 1.61 -8.00 3.52
C ILE A 61 1.93 -9.42 3.05
N ALA A 62 1.47 -10.44 3.77
CA ALA A 62 1.66 -11.84 3.37
C ALA A 62 1.01 -12.15 2.01
N MET A 63 -0.19 -11.61 1.75
CA MET A 63 -0.83 -11.70 0.44
C MET A 63 -0.04 -10.97 -0.64
N GLY A 64 0.52 -9.79 -0.34
CA GLY A 64 1.38 -9.05 -1.25
C GLY A 64 2.65 -9.82 -1.63
N LYS A 65 3.30 -10.49 -0.67
CA LYS A 65 4.45 -11.37 -0.94
C LYS A 65 4.09 -12.57 -1.82
N ASN A 66 2.92 -13.17 -1.60
CA ASN A 66 2.43 -14.25 -2.46
C ASN A 66 2.13 -13.77 -3.89
N TYR A 67 1.58 -12.56 -4.03
CA TYR A 67 1.35 -11.93 -5.32
C TYR A 67 2.65 -11.67 -6.08
N GLU A 68 3.66 -11.09 -5.41
CA GLU A 68 5.01 -10.90 -5.97
C GLU A 68 5.59 -12.23 -6.47
N LYS A 69 5.51 -13.29 -5.66
CA LYS A 69 6.01 -14.61 -6.02
C LYS A 69 5.28 -15.20 -7.24
N ALA A 70 3.97 -15.02 -7.33
CA ALA A 70 3.18 -15.47 -8.47
C ALA A 70 3.59 -14.75 -9.75
N LEU A 71 3.76 -13.43 -9.70
CA LEU A 71 4.23 -12.63 -10.84
C LEU A 71 5.65 -13.01 -11.27
N ALA A 72 6.56 -13.27 -10.33
CA ALA A 72 7.89 -13.79 -10.63
C ALA A 72 7.84 -15.15 -11.36
N GLY A 73 6.90 -16.02 -10.96
CA GLY A 73 6.65 -17.30 -11.64
C GLY A 73 6.14 -17.12 -13.07
N VAL A 74 5.22 -16.18 -13.31
CA VAL A 74 4.73 -15.84 -14.65
C VAL A 74 5.87 -15.33 -15.54
N THR A 75 6.67 -14.40 -15.04
CA THR A 75 7.90 -13.91 -15.69
C THR A 75 8.82 -15.06 -16.10
N TYR A 76 9.06 -16.00 -15.19
CA TYR A 76 9.95 -17.13 -15.45
C TYR A 76 9.41 -18.06 -16.56
N ALA A 77 8.11 -18.37 -16.53
CA ALA A 77 7.48 -19.16 -17.57
C ALA A 77 7.47 -18.44 -18.92
N ALA A 78 7.20 -17.14 -18.91
CA ALA A 78 7.16 -16.30 -20.11
C ALA A 78 8.53 -16.24 -20.81
N LYS A 79 9.63 -16.20 -20.03
CA LYS A 79 10.99 -16.26 -20.58
C LYS A 79 11.21 -17.44 -21.52
N GLY A 80 10.78 -18.65 -21.14
CA GLY A 80 10.94 -19.83 -22.00
C GLY A 80 10.15 -19.72 -23.32
N TYR A 81 8.97 -19.10 -23.30
CA TYR A 81 8.19 -18.83 -24.50
C TYR A 81 8.90 -17.80 -25.41
N PHE A 82 9.47 -16.73 -24.85
CA PHE A 82 10.19 -15.72 -25.62
C PHE A 82 11.53 -16.23 -26.16
N ASP A 83 12.26 -17.04 -25.41
CA ASP A 83 13.50 -17.67 -25.87
C ASP A 83 13.22 -18.55 -27.11
N ALA A 84 12.11 -19.28 -27.12
CA ALA A 84 11.67 -20.05 -28.28
C ALA A 84 11.24 -19.13 -29.45
N LEU A 85 10.55 -18.03 -29.16
CA LEU A 85 10.14 -17.03 -30.15
C LEU A 85 11.33 -16.40 -30.87
N VAL A 86 12.35 -15.97 -30.12
CA VAL A 86 13.60 -15.40 -30.67
C VAL A 86 14.30 -16.41 -31.56
N LYS A 87 14.43 -17.66 -31.11
CA LYS A 87 15.03 -18.74 -31.92
C LYS A 87 14.29 -18.98 -33.23
N MET A 88 12.96 -18.92 -33.22
CA MET A 88 12.17 -19.02 -34.45
C MET A 88 12.37 -17.80 -35.36
N GLY A 89 12.52 -16.60 -34.78
CA GLY A 89 12.87 -15.38 -35.51
C GLY A 89 14.21 -15.48 -36.23
N GLU A 90 15.23 -16.01 -35.56
CA GLU A 90 16.56 -16.26 -36.14
C GLU A 90 16.48 -17.22 -37.35
N LEU A 91 15.82 -18.37 -37.19
CA LEU A 91 15.63 -19.34 -38.28
C LEU A 91 14.88 -18.75 -39.48
N ALA A 92 13.85 -17.93 -39.23
CA ALA A 92 13.08 -17.28 -40.28
C ALA A 92 13.91 -16.20 -41.02
N SER A 93 14.72 -15.44 -40.27
CA SER A 93 15.59 -14.38 -40.80
C SER A 93 16.76 -14.92 -41.65
N GLU A 94 17.27 -16.10 -41.32
CA GLU A 94 18.29 -16.81 -42.11
C GLU A 94 17.73 -17.43 -43.41
N SER A 95 16.41 -17.58 -43.51
CA SER A 95 15.79 -18.16 -44.70
C SER A 95 15.73 -17.18 -45.88
N GLN A 96 15.87 -17.68 -47.12
CA GLN A 96 15.76 -16.84 -48.32
C GLN A 96 14.33 -16.35 -48.64
N GLY A 97 13.30 -16.90 -48.00
CA GLY A 97 11.89 -16.64 -48.33
C GLY A 97 11.02 -16.15 -47.18
N SER A 98 11.53 -16.06 -45.95
CA SER A 98 10.72 -15.72 -44.76
C SER A 98 11.37 -14.66 -43.87
N LYS A 99 12.23 -13.82 -44.43
CA LYS A 99 12.88 -12.71 -43.69
C LYS A 99 11.89 -11.76 -43.02
N GLU A 100 10.85 -11.35 -43.73
CA GLU A 100 9.80 -10.47 -43.18
C GLU A 100 9.09 -11.11 -41.98
N LEU A 101 8.93 -12.44 -41.97
CA LEU A 101 8.38 -13.17 -40.83
C LEU A 101 9.36 -13.16 -39.64
N GLY A 102 10.66 -13.27 -39.89
CA GLY A 102 11.69 -13.07 -38.88
C GLY A 102 11.59 -11.70 -38.22
N ASP A 103 11.41 -10.64 -39.00
CA ASP A 103 11.25 -9.28 -38.49
C ASP A 103 10.00 -9.13 -37.62
N VAL A 104 8.87 -9.76 -38.00
CA VAL A 104 7.64 -9.78 -37.17
C VAL A 104 7.90 -10.51 -35.85
N LEU A 105 8.58 -11.66 -35.87
CA LEU A 105 8.90 -12.43 -34.66
C LEU A 105 9.83 -11.65 -33.72
N PHE A 106 10.79 -10.90 -34.27
CA PHE A 106 11.65 -10.03 -33.47
C PHE A 106 10.90 -8.83 -32.89
N GLN A 107 9.96 -8.23 -33.64
CA GLN A 107 9.09 -7.18 -33.10
C GLN A 107 8.24 -7.72 -31.93
N MET A 108 7.70 -8.92 -32.05
CA MET A 108 6.96 -9.56 -30.96
C MET A 108 7.86 -9.81 -29.75
N ALA A 109 9.09 -10.28 -29.95
CA ALA A 109 10.07 -10.48 -28.88
C ALA A 109 10.44 -9.16 -28.18
N GLU A 110 10.61 -8.07 -28.93
CA GLU A 110 10.93 -6.75 -28.38
C GLU A 110 9.77 -6.16 -27.57
N VAL A 111 8.53 -6.26 -28.06
CA VAL A 111 7.33 -5.87 -27.29
C VAL A 111 7.28 -6.64 -25.97
N HIS A 112 7.55 -7.94 -26.01
CA HIS A 112 7.58 -8.76 -24.81
C HIS A 112 8.71 -8.38 -23.85
N ARG A 113 9.90 -8.04 -24.35
CA ARG A 113 11.01 -7.52 -23.54
C ARG A 113 10.63 -6.24 -22.81
N GLN A 114 9.91 -5.34 -23.48
CA GLN A 114 9.45 -4.08 -22.87
C GLN A 114 8.42 -4.31 -21.76
N ILE A 115 7.42 -5.17 -22.02
CA ILE A 115 6.43 -5.56 -21.00
C ILE A 115 7.13 -6.19 -19.79
N GLN A 116 8.10 -7.07 -20.04
CA GLN A 116 8.87 -7.74 -19.00
C GLN A 116 9.66 -6.76 -18.13
N ASN A 117 10.36 -5.80 -18.75
CA ASN A 117 11.10 -4.77 -18.01
C ASN A 117 10.17 -3.90 -17.16
N GLN A 118 9.03 -3.49 -17.70
CA GLN A 118 8.03 -2.70 -16.95
C GLN A 118 7.47 -3.48 -15.76
N LEU A 119 7.21 -4.78 -15.94
CA LEU A 119 6.74 -5.65 -14.87
C LEU A 119 7.80 -5.79 -13.76
N GLU A 120 9.07 -5.96 -14.11
CA GLU A 120 10.17 -6.08 -13.15
C GLU A 120 10.40 -4.77 -12.37
N GLU A 121 10.33 -3.62 -13.02
CA GLU A 121 10.43 -2.32 -12.37
C GLU A 121 9.26 -2.09 -11.40
N MET A 122 8.04 -2.40 -11.84
CA MET A 122 6.84 -2.32 -11.00
C MET A 122 6.93 -3.25 -9.78
N LEU A 123 7.39 -4.49 -9.96
CA LEU A 123 7.60 -5.44 -8.86
C LEU A 123 8.64 -4.95 -7.86
N LYS A 124 9.76 -4.39 -8.33
CA LYS A 124 10.78 -3.79 -7.45
C LYS A 124 10.20 -2.63 -6.63
N SER A 125 9.45 -1.73 -7.26
CA SER A 125 8.79 -0.62 -6.55
C SER A 125 7.77 -1.15 -5.55
N PHE A 126 6.94 -2.13 -5.94
CA PHE A 126 5.98 -2.78 -5.03
C PHE A 126 6.65 -3.39 -3.81
N HIS A 127 7.77 -4.10 -3.97
CA HIS A 127 8.50 -4.69 -2.86
C HIS A 127 9.19 -3.64 -1.97
N ASN A 128 9.96 -2.73 -2.57
CA ASN A 128 10.80 -1.79 -1.83
C ASN A 128 10.02 -0.64 -1.22
N GLU A 129 9.05 -0.09 -1.96
CA GLU A 129 8.32 1.10 -1.53
C GLU A 129 7.06 0.75 -0.76
N LEU A 130 6.39 -0.37 -1.06
CA LEU A 130 5.13 -0.73 -0.41
C LEU A 130 5.35 -1.80 0.66
N LEU A 131 5.77 -3.01 0.29
CA LEU A 131 5.87 -4.11 1.26
C LEU A 131 6.87 -3.81 2.37
N THR A 132 8.07 -3.36 2.03
CA THR A 132 9.13 -3.05 3.00
C THR A 132 8.71 -1.93 3.96
N GLN A 133 8.07 -0.86 3.45
CA GLN A 133 7.60 0.23 4.30
C GLN A 133 6.48 -0.22 5.24
N LEU A 134 5.53 -1.02 4.76
CA LEU A 134 4.45 -1.56 5.58
C LEU A 134 4.99 -2.51 6.67
N GLU A 135 5.98 -3.36 6.35
CA GLU A 135 6.61 -4.24 7.33
C GLU A 135 7.30 -3.46 8.44
N GLN A 136 8.10 -2.44 8.09
CA GLN A 136 8.78 -1.60 9.07
C GLN A 136 7.78 -0.86 9.98
N LYS A 137 6.71 -0.29 9.41
CA LYS A 137 5.67 0.42 10.17
C LYS A 137 4.96 -0.51 11.16
N VAL A 138 4.57 -1.70 10.71
CA VAL A 138 3.90 -2.70 11.55
C VAL A 138 4.83 -3.22 12.66
N GLU A 139 6.11 -3.44 12.38
CA GLU A 139 7.07 -3.87 13.40
C GLU A 139 7.29 -2.81 14.48
N LEU A 140 7.36 -1.53 14.11
CA LEU A 140 7.48 -0.42 15.06
C LEU A 140 6.26 -0.33 15.97
N ASP A 141 5.06 -0.44 15.42
CA ASP A 141 3.81 -0.39 16.20
C ASP A 141 3.62 -1.63 17.10
N SER A 142 4.31 -2.73 16.82
CA SER A 142 4.20 -3.97 17.61
C SER A 142 5.21 -4.05 18.76
N ARG A 143 6.14 -3.09 18.88
CA ARG A 143 7.12 -3.08 19.97
C ARG A 143 6.45 -2.59 21.27
N PRO A 144 6.50 -3.38 22.36
CA PRO A 144 6.03 -2.90 23.65
C PRO A 144 6.91 -1.70 24.08
N HIS A 145 6.28 -0.57 24.39
CA HIS A 145 6.91 0.55 25.08
C HIS A 145 7.01 0.27 26.58
#